data_AF-A0A644WVL7-F1
#
_entry.id   AF-A0A644WVL7-F1
#
_cell.length_a   1.000
_cell.length_b   1.000
_cell.length_c   1.000
_cell.angle_alpha   90.00
_cell.angle_beta   90.00
_cell.angle_gamma   90.00
#
_symmetry.space_group_name_H-M   'P 1'
#
loop_
_entity.id
_entity.type
_entity.pdbx_description
1 polymer ?
#
loop_
_entity_poly.entity_id
_entity_poly.type
_entity_poly.pdbx_seq_one_letter_code
_entity_poly.pdbx_strand_id
1 'polypeptide(L)'
;MGQQQNQNSSQNMANQNSAPTMNTTQVNTANVSDADMCKDLLMTEKYVSGTYDTTIFEFRDTRVRDVLSHIQKEEQKHGETIFQYMESKGLYNPQ
;
A
#
# COMPACT_ATOMS: atom_id res chain seq x y z
N MET A 1 77.62 23.40 12.37
CA MET A 1 76.51 24.35 12.61
C MET A 1 75.34 23.87 11.76
N GLY A 2 74.12 23.63 12.25
CA GLY A 2 73.60 23.59 13.62
C GLY A 2 72.06 23.68 13.59
N GLN A 3 71.34 22.93 14.47
CA GLN A 3 69.87 22.97 14.69
C GLN A 3 69.00 22.59 13.45
N GLN A 4 67.73 22.16 13.46
CA GLN A 4 66.77 21.54 14.41
C GLN A 4 65.71 20.78 13.53
N GLN A 5 64.74 19.95 13.97
CA GLN A 5 64.16 19.61 15.26
C GLN A 5 63.47 18.21 15.26
N ASN A 6 63.30 17.61 16.45
CA ASN A 6 62.18 16.81 16.99
C ASN A 6 60.86 16.77 16.14
N GLN A 7 60.04 15.71 16.13
CA GLN A 7 59.48 15.06 17.34
C GLN A 7 58.92 13.62 17.12
N ASN A 8 59.10 12.77 18.14
CA ASN A 8 58.48 11.46 18.42
C ASN A 8 56.94 11.65 18.67
N SER A 9 55.98 10.70 18.63
CA SER A 9 55.94 9.36 19.24
C SER A 9 54.63 8.62 18.92
N SER A 10 54.59 7.30 19.17
CA SER A 10 53.41 6.47 19.51
C SER A 10 52.32 6.29 18.44
N GLN A 11 52.17 5.15 17.74
CA GLN A 11 51.92 3.77 18.23
C GLN A 11 50.61 3.62 19.03
N ASN A 12 49.60 3.01 18.41
CA ASN A 12 48.64 2.15 19.10
C ASN A 12 48.10 1.07 18.15
N MET A 13 47.97 -0.17 18.64
CA MET A 13 47.68 -1.38 17.84
C MET A 13 46.77 -2.32 18.64
N ALA A 14 45.74 -2.89 17.98
CA ALA A 14 44.83 -3.94 18.49
C ALA A 14 43.97 -3.51 19.72
N ASN A 15 42.73 -3.94 19.94
CA ASN A 15 42.08 -5.24 19.73
C ASN A 15 40.57 -5.10 20.06
N GLN A 16 39.75 -6.12 19.77
CA GLN A 16 38.40 -6.38 20.34
C GLN A 16 37.30 -5.31 20.07
N ASN A 17 36.12 -5.65 19.54
CA ASN A 17 35.25 -6.74 19.96
C ASN A 17 34.17 -7.02 18.91
N SER A 18 34.14 -8.22 18.32
CA SER A 18 33.13 -8.63 17.34
C SER A 18 31.88 -9.16 18.02
N ALA A 19 30.96 -8.27 18.40
CA ALA A 19 29.61 -8.67 18.77
C ALA A 19 28.82 -9.07 17.50
N PRO A 20 28.18 -10.25 17.45
CA PRO A 20 27.22 -10.53 16.39
C PRO A 20 25.99 -9.66 16.66
N THR A 21 25.84 -8.58 15.89
CA THR A 21 24.58 -7.85 15.82
C THR A 21 23.51 -8.84 15.40
N MET A 22 22.64 -9.25 16.33
CA MET A 22 21.38 -9.87 15.96
C MET A 22 20.63 -8.83 15.13
N ASN A 23 20.71 -8.98 13.82
CA ASN A 23 19.81 -8.31 12.91
C ASN A 23 18.46 -8.98 13.16
N THR A 24 17.74 -8.48 14.18
CA THR A 24 16.33 -8.80 14.40
C THR A 24 15.67 -8.55 13.06
N THR A 25 15.30 -9.64 12.38
CA THR A 25 14.61 -9.56 11.09
C THR A 25 13.29 -8.90 11.39
N GLN A 26 13.27 -7.57 11.28
CA GLN A 26 12.09 -6.76 11.46
C GLN A 26 11.14 -7.26 10.40
N VAL A 27 10.16 -8.04 10.84
CA VAL A 27 9.10 -8.53 9.98
C VAL A 27 8.41 -7.27 9.49
N ASN A 28 8.75 -6.86 8.27
CA ASN A 28 8.01 -5.86 7.53
C ASN A 28 6.65 -6.49 7.24
N THR A 29 5.76 -6.45 8.24
CA THR A 29 4.33 -6.29 8.00
C THR A 29 4.25 -5.12 7.04
N ALA A 30 3.97 -5.40 5.77
CA ALA A 30 3.96 -4.39 4.73
C ALA A 30 3.00 -3.29 5.19
N ASN A 31 3.52 -2.09 5.41
CA ASN A 31 2.71 -0.93 5.78
C ASN A 31 1.96 -0.49 4.52
N VAL A 32 0.91 -1.23 4.17
CA VAL A 32 -0.02 -0.89 3.09
C VAL A 32 -0.64 0.45 3.47
N SER A 33 -0.55 1.44 2.58
CA SER A 33 -1.10 2.74 2.87
C SER A 33 -2.62 2.73 2.73
N ASP A 34 -3.32 3.64 3.43
CA ASP A 34 -4.76 3.84 3.24
C ASP A 34 -5.10 4.13 1.77
N ALA A 35 -4.19 4.75 1.02
CA ALA A 35 -4.36 5.00 -0.41
C ALA A 35 -4.35 3.71 -1.23
N ASP A 36 -3.43 2.78 -0.95
CA ASP A 36 -3.36 1.48 -1.61
C ASP A 36 -4.60 0.63 -1.26
N MET A 37 -4.99 0.59 0.02
CA MET A 37 -6.19 -0.14 0.46
C MET A 37 -7.46 0.40 -0.21
N CYS A 38 -7.68 1.72 -0.20
CA CYS A 38 -8.85 2.31 -0.85
C CYS A 38 -8.83 2.13 -2.38
N LYS A 39 -7.65 2.13 -3.00
CA LYS A 39 -7.51 1.85 -4.44
C LYS A 39 -7.86 0.40 -4.77
N ASP A 40 -7.38 -0.57 -3.99
CA ASP A 40 -7.67 -1.99 -4.17
C ASP A 40 -9.17 -2.30 -3.94
N LEU A 41 -9.77 -1.69 -2.91
CA LEU A 41 -11.23 -1.73 -2.70
C LEU A 41 -11.97 -1.15 -3.91
N LEU A 42 -11.66 0.08 -4.34
CA LEU A 42 -12.33 0.72 -5.47
C LEU A 42 -12.14 -0.04 -6.80
N MET A 43 -11.00 -0.70 -7.01
CA MET A 43 -10.81 -1.60 -8.16
C MET A 43 -11.66 -2.87 -8.06
N THR A 44 -11.81 -3.43 -6.84
CA THR A 44 -12.66 -4.59 -6.57
C THR A 44 -14.14 -4.26 -6.83
N GLU A 45 -14.64 -3.14 -6.30
CA GLU A 45 -16.02 -2.69 -6.55
C GLU A 45 -16.30 -2.52 -8.04
N LYS A 46 -15.39 -1.87 -8.78
CA LYS A 46 -15.52 -1.70 -10.24
C LYS A 46 -15.55 -3.04 -10.99
N TYR A 47 -14.76 -4.02 -10.57
CA TYR A 47 -14.71 -5.35 -11.19
C TYR A 47 -15.99 -6.16 -10.94
N VAL A 48 -16.47 -6.16 -9.70
CA VAL A 48 -17.73 -6.83 -9.31
C VAL A 48 -18.92 -6.16 -10.01
N SER A 49 -18.98 -4.83 -9.99
CA SER A 49 -20.04 -4.03 -10.62
C SER A 49 -20.11 -4.26 -12.14
N GLY A 50 -18.98 -4.27 -12.84
CA GLY A 50 -18.95 -4.58 -14.29
C GLY A 50 -19.37 -6.03 -14.63
N THR A 51 -19.18 -6.97 -13.69
CA THR A 51 -19.72 -8.33 -13.82
C THR A 51 -21.24 -8.32 -13.73
N TYR A 52 -21.82 -7.55 -12.80
CA TYR A 52 -23.27 -7.44 -12.66
C TYR A 52 -23.94 -6.78 -13.86
N ASP A 53 -23.37 -5.72 -14.45
CA ASP A 53 -23.94 -5.07 -15.64
C ASP A 53 -24.24 -6.08 -16.76
N THR A 54 -23.22 -6.86 -17.18
CA THR A 54 -23.38 -7.89 -18.22
C THR A 54 -24.38 -8.96 -17.78
N THR A 55 -24.26 -9.43 -16.54
CA THR A 55 -25.05 -10.54 -15.99
C THR A 55 -26.55 -10.18 -15.91
N ILE A 56 -26.90 -8.93 -15.58
CA ILE A 56 -28.29 -8.43 -15.55
C ILE A 56 -28.91 -8.45 -16.96
N PHE A 57 -28.16 -8.10 -18.00
CA PHE A 57 -28.67 -8.15 -19.38
C PHE A 57 -28.92 -9.57 -19.87
N GLU A 58 -28.06 -10.53 -19.50
CA GLU A 58 -28.15 -11.92 -19.98
C GLU A 58 -29.15 -12.79 -19.22
N PHE A 59 -29.47 -12.47 -17.96
CA PHE A 59 -30.39 -13.29 -17.16
C PHE A 59 -31.84 -13.29 -17.70
N ARG A 60 -32.42 -14.50 -17.79
CA ARG A 60 -33.79 -14.70 -18.29
C ARG A 60 -34.88 -14.57 -17.22
N ASP A 61 -34.58 -14.85 -15.95
CA ASP A 61 -35.53 -14.69 -14.85
C ASP A 61 -35.54 -13.23 -14.38
N THR A 62 -36.69 -12.56 -14.48
CA THR A 62 -36.86 -11.18 -14.05
C THR A 62 -36.56 -10.98 -12.56
N ARG A 63 -36.89 -11.95 -11.69
CA ARG A 63 -36.64 -11.83 -10.25
C ARG A 63 -35.14 -11.82 -9.93
N VAL A 64 -34.35 -12.59 -10.69
CA VAL A 64 -32.89 -12.59 -10.58
C VAL A 64 -32.33 -11.26 -11.08
N ARG A 65 -32.85 -10.74 -12.20
CA ARG A 65 -32.47 -9.40 -12.69
C ARG A 65 -32.81 -8.29 -11.70
N ASP A 66 -33.97 -8.34 -11.04
CA ASP A 66 -34.38 -7.34 -10.05
C ASP A 66 -33.45 -7.34 -8.82
N VAL A 67 -33.09 -8.53 -8.31
CA VAL A 67 -32.13 -8.69 -7.19
C VAL A 67 -30.74 -8.20 -7.60
N LEU A 68 -30.21 -8.64 -8.75
CA LEU A 68 -28.90 -8.19 -9.22
C LEU A 68 -28.88 -6.69 -9.53
N SER A 69 -29.97 -6.12 -10.04
CA SER A 69 -30.12 -4.67 -10.25
C SER A 69 -30.25 -3.88 -8.94
N HIS A 70 -30.57 -4.53 -7.82
CA HIS A 70 -30.49 -3.94 -6.49
C HIS A 70 -29.05 -3.92 -6.02
N ILE A 71 -28.38 -5.09 -6.03
CA ILE A 71 -26.98 -5.24 -5.63
C ILE A 71 -26.07 -4.31 -6.45
N GLN A 72 -26.26 -4.23 -7.77
CA GLN A 72 -25.50 -3.32 -8.63
C GLN A 72 -25.63 -1.83 -8.23
N LYS A 73 -26.77 -1.41 -7.65
CA LYS A 73 -26.94 -0.06 -7.09
C LYS A 73 -26.33 0.10 -5.70
N GLU A 74 -26.08 -0.98 -4.99
CA GLU A 74 -25.33 -0.99 -3.73
C GLU A 74 -23.83 -0.90 -4.03
N GLU A 75 -23.28 -1.70 -4.94
CA GLU A 75 -21.85 -1.62 -5.32
C GLU A 75 -21.48 -0.25 -5.92
N GLN A 76 -22.38 0.36 -6.70
CA GLN A 76 -22.19 1.73 -7.19
C GLN A 76 -22.08 2.75 -6.04
N LYS A 77 -22.84 2.59 -4.95
CA LYS A 77 -22.73 3.44 -3.75
C LYS A 77 -21.51 3.11 -2.90
N HIS A 78 -21.09 1.85 -2.84
CA HIS A 78 -19.83 1.46 -2.19
C HIS A 78 -18.65 2.14 -2.89
N GLY A 79 -18.59 2.03 -4.23
CA GLY A 79 -17.61 2.72 -5.07
C GLY A 79 -17.64 4.25 -4.93
N GLU A 80 -18.84 4.87 -4.91
CA GLU A 80 -19.01 6.30 -4.63
C GLU A 80 -18.46 6.70 -3.26
N THR A 81 -18.78 5.93 -2.21
CA THR A 81 -18.33 6.20 -0.84
C THR A 81 -16.81 6.12 -0.71
N ILE A 82 -16.19 5.11 -1.33
CA ILE A 82 -14.71 4.98 -1.35
C ILE A 82 -14.09 6.14 -2.14
N PHE A 83 -14.65 6.49 -3.30
CA PHE A 83 -14.18 7.63 -4.09
C PHE A 83 -14.24 8.95 -3.30
N GLN A 84 -15.38 9.27 -2.68
CA GLN A 84 -15.56 10.48 -1.87
C GLN A 84 -14.58 10.50 -0.68
N TYR A 85 -14.36 9.35 -0.03
CA TYR A 85 -13.35 9.24 1.02
C TYR A 85 -11.95 9.57 0.49
N MET A 86 -11.52 8.94 -0.61
CA MET A 86 -10.20 9.19 -1.19
C MET A 86 -10.04 10.63 -1.66
N GLU A 87 -11.06 11.23 -2.28
CA GLU A 87 -11.09 12.64 -2.68
C GLU A 87 -10.91 13.56 -1.48
N SER A 88 -11.69 13.34 -0.40
CA SER A 88 -11.60 14.14 0.84
C SER A 88 -10.22 14.07 1.53
N LYS A 89 -9.41 13.07 1.19
CA LYS A 89 -8.06 12.83 1.71
C LYS A 89 -6.95 13.17 0.70
N GLY A 90 -7.28 13.58 -0.53
CA GLY A 90 -6.30 13.83 -1.59
C GLY A 90 -5.59 12.56 -2.09
N LEU A 91 -6.19 11.39 -1.90
CA LEU A 91 -5.62 10.07 -2.25
C LEU A 91 -6.02 9.59 -3.65
N TYR A 92 -6.94 10.28 -4.32
CA TYR A 92 -7.40 9.95 -5.67
C TYR A 92 -7.04 11.05 -6.66
N ASN A 93 -6.32 10.67 -7.72
CA ASN A 93 -6.18 11.48 -8.93
C ASN A 93 -7.08 10.84 -10.00
N PRO A 94 -8.19 11.47 -10.42
CA PRO A 94 -8.96 10.99 -11.56
C PRO A 94 -8.10 11.03 -12.83
N GLN A 95 -8.24 9.99 -13.65
CA GLN A 95 -7.69 9.87 -15.01
C GLN A 95 -8.80 10.10 -16.05
#